data_AF-A0A950QPE3-F1
#
_entry.id   AF-A0A950QPE3-F1
#
_cell.length_a   1.000
_cell.length_b   1.000
_cell.length_c   1.000
_cell.angle_alpha   90.00
_cell.angle_beta   90.00
_cell.angle_gamma   90.00
#
_symmetry.space_group_name_H-M   'P 1'
#
loop_
_entity.id
_entity.type
_entity.pdbx_description
1 polymer ?
#
loop_
_entity_poly.entity_id
_entity_poly.type
_entity_poly.pdbx_seq_one_letter_code
_entity_poly.pdbx_strand_id
1 'polypeptide(L)'
;MRDETPMIAEASLSEEIWLRDVSLIQSSYGRLVYLAGLLDPDTGRYEHYGCTTSAAGAHASRVLKRYHEAVFWDWVQYPLEKKMADVQLYIAGIDQVDKIELIDAWLRLTPYKNLVPGSIQGPERQKHISDFEAILGLLKNVYGVASPHLDA
;
A
#
# COMPACT_ATOMS: atom_id res chain seq x y z
N MET A 1 -20.04 24.55 -25.84
CA MET A 1 -18.89 24.41 -24.91
C MET A 1 -19.51 24.31 -23.53
N ARG A 2 -19.60 23.10 -22.95
CA ARG A 2 -20.14 22.93 -21.60
C ARG A 2 -19.08 23.41 -20.63
N ASP A 3 -19.48 24.18 -19.62
CA ASP A 3 -18.60 24.71 -18.59
C ASP A 3 -18.15 23.55 -17.68
N GLU A 4 -16.89 23.13 -17.86
CA GLU A 4 -16.27 22.00 -17.13
C GLU A 4 -15.78 22.39 -15.72
N THR A 5 -15.79 23.70 -15.42
CA THR A 5 -15.25 24.30 -14.20
C THR A 5 -15.83 23.75 -12.88
N PRO A 6 -17.17 23.56 -12.72
CA PRO A 6 -17.72 23.08 -11.45
C PRO A 6 -17.41 21.60 -11.18
N MET A 7 -17.30 20.77 -12.22
CA MET A 7 -17.00 19.33 -12.09
C MET A 7 -15.55 19.07 -11.67
N ILE A 8 -14.62 19.91 -12.12
CA ILE A 8 -13.20 19.82 -11.74
C ILE A 8 -13.02 20.25 -10.28
N ALA A 9 -13.77 21.25 -9.82
CA ALA A 9 -13.71 21.71 -8.43
C ALA A 9 -14.21 20.65 -7.42
N GLU A 10 -15.29 19.94 -7.71
CA GLU A 10 -15.81 18.87 -6.84
C GLU A 10 -14.86 17.65 -6.78
N ALA A 11 -14.25 17.29 -7.92
CA ALA A 11 -13.23 16.24 -7.97
C ALA A 11 -11.99 16.62 -7.15
N SER A 12 -11.54 17.88 -7.24
CA SER A 12 -10.42 18.41 -6.45
C SER A 12 -10.70 18.39 -4.94
N LEU A 13 -11.91 18.76 -4.51
CA LEU A 13 -12.29 18.72 -3.09
C LEU A 13 -12.35 17.29 -2.55
N SER A 14 -12.89 16.36 -3.35
CA SER A 14 -12.94 14.95 -2.98
C SER A 14 -11.54 14.33 -2.87
N GLU A 15 -10.62 14.71 -3.77
CA GLU A 15 -9.20 14.34 -3.69
C GLU A 15 -8.53 14.85 -2.41
N GLU A 16 -8.73 16.12 -2.04
CA GLU A 16 -8.12 16.70 -0.84
C GLU A 16 -8.58 16.01 0.45
N ILE A 17 -9.88 15.71 0.55
CA ILE A 17 -10.45 14.98 1.70
C ILE A 17 -9.86 13.58 1.78
N TRP A 18 -9.77 12.87 0.65
CA TRP A 18 -9.22 11.53 0.63
C TRP A 18 -7.71 11.51 0.91
N LEU A 19 -6.93 12.45 0.36
CA LEU A 19 -5.50 12.55 0.66
C LEU A 19 -5.27 12.77 2.16
N ARG A 20 -6.16 13.54 2.79
CA ARG A 20 -6.18 13.68 4.25
C ARG A 20 -6.49 12.35 4.93
N ASP A 21 -7.47 11.59 4.47
CA ASP A 21 -7.80 10.29 5.07
C ASP A 21 -6.66 9.27 4.93
N VAL A 22 -5.98 9.24 3.78
CA VAL A 22 -4.78 8.39 3.60
C VAL A 22 -3.62 8.85 4.47
N SER A 23 -3.50 10.15 4.74
CA SER A 23 -2.50 10.66 5.68
C SER A 23 -2.74 10.19 7.12
N LEU A 24 -3.97 9.78 7.47
CA LEU A 24 -4.28 9.19 8.78
C LEU A 24 -3.72 7.77 8.93
N ILE A 25 -3.45 7.08 7.82
CA ILE A 25 -2.77 5.78 7.87
C ILE A 25 -1.33 6.02 8.34
N GLN A 26 -1.04 5.55 9.55
CA GLN A 26 0.20 5.87 10.25
C GLN A 26 1.44 5.29 9.56
N SER A 27 1.37 4.03 9.10
CA SER A 27 2.51 3.39 8.44
C SER A 27 2.59 3.76 6.96
N SER A 28 3.82 3.98 6.48
CA SER A 28 4.06 4.22 5.06
C SER A 28 3.74 2.96 4.24
N TYR A 29 4.04 1.78 4.79
CA TYR A 29 3.64 0.49 4.25
C TYR A 29 2.12 0.34 4.17
N GLY A 30 1.38 0.72 5.20
CA GLY A 30 -0.09 0.69 5.18
C GLY A 30 -0.67 1.61 4.12
N ARG A 31 -0.08 2.78 3.89
CA ARG A 31 -0.44 3.65 2.76
C ARG A 31 -0.20 2.95 1.43
N LEU A 32 0.91 2.22 1.25
CA LEU A 32 1.15 1.42 0.04
C LEU A 32 0.10 0.34 -0.15
N VAL A 33 -0.24 -0.42 0.91
CA VAL A 33 -1.27 -1.46 0.85
C VAL A 33 -2.61 -0.88 0.43
N TYR A 34 -3.01 0.24 1.04
CA TYR A 34 -4.25 0.91 0.71
C TYR A 34 -4.28 1.38 -0.76
N LEU A 35 -3.22 2.05 -1.23
CA LEU A 35 -3.14 2.58 -2.60
C LEU A 35 -3.09 1.46 -3.64
N ALA A 36 -2.36 0.39 -3.38
CA ALA A 36 -2.34 -0.78 -4.24
C ALA A 36 -3.71 -1.47 -4.29
N GLY A 37 -4.49 -1.44 -3.21
CA GLY A 37 -5.86 -1.95 -3.17
C GLY A 37 -6.87 -1.16 -4.00
N LEU A 38 -6.56 0.09 -4.35
CA LEU A 38 -7.39 0.91 -5.25
C LEU A 38 -7.10 0.63 -6.74
N LEU A 39 -6.02 -0.08 -7.05
CA LEU A 39 -5.66 -0.38 -8.43
C LEU A 39 -6.51 -1.54 -8.95
N ASP A 40 -7.34 -1.27 -9.96
CA ASP A 40 -8.01 -2.31 -10.73
C ASP A 40 -6.95 -3.10 -11.54
N PRO A 41 -6.81 -4.42 -11.30
CA PRO A 41 -5.83 -5.25 -12.00
C PRO A 41 -6.15 -5.46 -13.49
N ASP A 42 -7.42 -5.36 -13.89
CA ASP A 42 -7.87 -5.61 -15.26
C ASP A 42 -7.62 -4.38 -16.14
N THR A 43 -7.86 -3.18 -15.62
CA THR A 43 -7.71 -1.93 -16.36
C THR A 43 -6.41 -1.18 -16.07
N GLY A 44 -5.72 -1.51 -14.96
CA GLY A 44 -4.53 -0.80 -14.48
C GLY A 44 -4.83 0.63 -14.02
N ARG A 45 -6.11 0.94 -13.76
CA ARG A 45 -6.56 2.26 -13.29
C ARG A 45 -6.82 2.20 -11.80
N TYR A 46 -6.46 3.27 -11.10
CA TYR A 46 -6.94 3.46 -9.75
C TYR A 46 -8.42 3.84 -9.80
N GLU A 47 -9.25 3.09 -9.08
CA GLU A 47 -10.67 3.34 -8.92
C GLU A 47 -10.94 3.99 -7.56
N HIS A 48 -11.67 5.11 -7.59
CA HIS A 48 -12.08 5.82 -6.39
C HIS A 48 -13.61 5.77 -6.28
N TYR A 49 -14.11 5.40 -5.11
CA TYR A 49 -15.54 5.49 -4.79
C TYR A 49 -15.95 6.97 -4.73
N GLY A 50 -16.57 7.48 -5.80
CA GLY A 50 -17.12 8.86 -5.83
C GLY A 50 -16.97 9.61 -7.15
N CYS A 51 -16.23 9.08 -8.12
CA CYS A 51 -16.16 9.69 -9.45
C CYS A 51 -17.39 9.31 -10.28
N THR A 52 -18.33 10.24 -10.45
CA THR A 52 -19.57 10.03 -11.21
C THR A 52 -19.40 10.16 -12.73
N THR A 53 -18.24 10.68 -13.19
CA THR A 53 -17.94 10.88 -14.62
C THR A 53 -16.59 10.29 -15.02
N SER A 54 -16.45 9.93 -16.30
CA SER A 54 -15.23 9.33 -16.85
C SER A 54 -14.02 10.28 -16.82
N ALA A 55 -14.24 11.59 -17.02
CA ALA A 55 -13.19 12.60 -16.97
C ALA A 55 -12.66 12.81 -15.53
N ALA A 56 -13.56 12.90 -14.55
CA ALA A 56 -13.20 12.97 -13.13
C ALA A 56 -12.44 11.71 -12.69
N GLY A 57 -12.91 10.52 -13.10
CA GLY A 57 -12.23 9.26 -12.82
C GLY A 57 -10.81 9.19 -13.41
N ALA A 58 -10.61 9.65 -14.64
CA ALA A 58 -9.28 9.68 -15.26
C ALA A 58 -8.34 10.71 -14.61
N HIS A 59 -8.86 11.81 -14.08
CA HIS A 59 -8.07 12.76 -13.30
C HIS A 59 -7.64 12.14 -11.96
N ALA A 60 -8.60 11.65 -11.19
CA ALA A 60 -8.36 10.98 -9.91
C ALA A 60 -7.35 9.85 -10.04
N SER A 61 -7.50 9.01 -11.06
CA SER A 61 -6.59 7.89 -11.31
C SER A 61 -5.12 8.34 -11.51
N ARG A 62 -4.91 9.49 -12.18
CA ARG A 62 -3.56 10.05 -12.38
C ARG A 62 -2.98 10.64 -11.09
N VAL A 63 -3.81 11.25 -10.25
CA VAL A 63 -3.37 11.78 -8.95
C VAL A 63 -3.01 10.64 -8.00
N LEU A 64 -3.86 9.62 -7.89
CA LEU A 64 -3.62 8.39 -7.11
C LEU A 64 -2.33 7.69 -7.53
N LYS A 65 -2.10 7.56 -8.85
CA LYS A 65 -0.86 6.99 -9.37
C LYS A 65 0.38 7.76 -8.90
N ARG A 66 0.38 9.08 -9.02
CA ARG A 66 1.52 9.92 -8.60
C ARG A 66 1.76 9.84 -7.09
N TYR A 67 0.68 9.77 -6.31
CA TYR A 67 0.79 9.63 -4.86
C TYR A 67 1.35 8.26 -4.47
N HIS A 68 0.88 7.18 -5.11
CA HIS A 68 1.41 5.84 -4.90
C HIS A 68 2.91 5.76 -5.27
N GLU A 69 3.31 6.35 -6.40
CA GLU A 69 4.71 6.48 -6.78
C GLU A 69 5.54 7.22 -5.72
N ALA A 70 5.06 8.35 -5.22
CA ALA A 70 5.76 9.13 -4.19
C ALA A 70 5.95 8.35 -2.89
N VAL A 71 4.88 7.75 -2.35
CA VAL A 71 4.95 6.93 -1.13
C VAL A 71 5.88 5.73 -1.34
N PHE A 72 5.88 5.11 -2.52
CA PHE A 72 6.77 3.99 -2.83
C PHE A 72 8.24 4.43 -2.86
N TRP A 73 8.54 5.56 -3.49
CA TRP A 73 9.89 6.11 -3.53
C TRP A 73 10.44 6.44 -2.15
N ASP A 74 9.64 7.03 -1.28
CA ASP A 74 10.04 7.31 0.10
C ASP A 74 10.29 6.01 0.86
N TRP A 75 9.36 5.05 0.78
CA TRP A 75 9.44 3.80 1.51
C TRP A 75 10.61 2.94 1.04
N VAL A 76 10.84 2.82 -0.27
CA VAL A 76 11.89 1.93 -0.81
C VAL A 76 13.29 2.36 -0.38
N GLN A 77 13.49 3.67 -0.12
CA GLN A 77 14.74 4.25 0.37
C GLN A 77 14.97 4.07 1.88
N TYR A 78 13.96 3.68 2.65
CA TYR A 78 14.15 3.43 4.08
C TYR A 78 15.21 2.35 4.33
N PRO A 79 16.02 2.49 5.39
CA PRO A 79 16.87 1.40 5.87
C PRO A 79 16.00 0.23 6.35
N LEU A 80 16.56 -0.97 6.34
CA LEU A 80 15.80 -2.21 6.57
C LEU A 80 15.12 -2.23 7.94
N GLU A 81 15.76 -1.67 8.97
CA GLU A 81 15.23 -1.57 10.33
C GLU A 81 13.99 -0.68 10.38
N LYS A 82 14.01 0.45 9.66
CA LYS A 82 12.85 1.35 9.56
C LYS A 82 11.71 0.70 8.79
N LYS A 83 12.02 -0.03 7.71
CA LYS A 83 11.01 -0.81 6.97
C LYS A 83 10.37 -1.87 7.86
N MET A 84 11.17 -2.61 8.63
CA MET A 84 10.67 -3.63 9.55
C MET A 84 9.73 -3.03 10.60
N ALA A 85 10.12 -1.92 11.24
CA ALA A 85 9.28 -1.24 12.23
C ALA A 85 7.95 -0.74 11.62
N ASP A 86 8.00 -0.21 10.40
CA ASP A 86 6.82 0.29 9.67
C ASP A 86 5.86 -0.85 9.28
N VAL A 87 6.40 -2.01 8.88
CA VAL A 87 5.62 -3.24 8.63
C VAL A 87 5.02 -3.80 9.92
N GLN A 88 5.77 -3.81 11.02
CA GLN A 88 5.25 -4.23 12.33
C GLN A 88 4.12 -3.31 12.82
N LEU A 89 4.25 -2.00 12.60
CA LEU A 89 3.20 -1.03 12.91
C LEU A 89 1.92 -1.32 12.11
N TYR A 90 2.05 -1.64 10.82
CA TYR A 90 0.91 -2.06 10.00
C TYR A 90 0.26 -3.35 10.52
N ILE A 91 1.05 -4.40 10.80
CA ILE A 91 0.55 -5.68 11.32
C ILE A 91 -0.15 -5.50 12.66
N ALA A 92 0.36 -4.63 13.53
CA ALA A 92 -0.25 -4.34 14.83
C ALA A 92 -1.62 -3.69 14.72
N GLY A 93 -1.94 -3.04 13.59
CA GLY A 93 -3.26 -2.48 13.31
C GLY A 93 -4.25 -3.45 12.66
N ILE A 94 -3.85 -4.69 12.37
CA ILE A 94 -4.76 -5.72 11.86
C ILE A 94 -5.36 -6.46 13.06
N ASP A 95 -6.64 -6.21 13.31
CA ASP A 95 -7.38 -6.89 14.37
C ASP A 95 -7.58 -8.38 14.08
N GLN A 96 -7.50 -9.21 15.13
CA GLN A 96 -7.88 -10.64 15.11
C GLN A 96 -7.13 -11.52 14.08
N VAL A 97 -5.86 -11.21 13.79
CA VAL A 97 -5.03 -12.05 12.91
C VAL A 97 -3.95 -12.80 13.70
N ASP A 98 -3.80 -14.10 13.42
CA ASP A 98 -2.61 -14.84 13.85
C ASP A 98 -1.40 -14.35 13.04
N LYS A 99 -0.40 -13.82 13.74
CA LYS A 99 0.77 -13.21 13.09
C LYS A 99 1.65 -14.25 12.38
N ILE A 100 1.71 -15.48 12.88
CA ILE A 100 2.50 -16.55 12.23
C ILE A 100 1.81 -16.93 10.92
N GLU A 101 0.50 -17.19 10.96
CA GLU A 101 -0.27 -17.52 9.77
C GLU A 101 -0.23 -16.40 8.73
N LEU A 102 -0.31 -15.14 9.17
CA LEU A 102 -0.20 -13.98 8.29
C LEU A 102 1.15 -13.92 7.57
N ILE A 103 2.27 -14.06 8.31
CA ILE A 103 3.61 -14.01 7.73
C ILE A 103 3.83 -15.19 6.78
N ASP A 104 3.39 -16.40 7.14
CA ASP A 104 3.48 -17.57 6.27
C ASP A 104 2.63 -17.40 4.99
N ALA A 105 1.43 -16.84 5.11
CA ALA A 105 0.60 -16.50 3.96
C ALA A 105 1.29 -15.48 3.05
N TRP A 106 1.93 -14.45 3.61
CA TRP A 106 2.63 -13.44 2.82
C TRP A 106 3.90 -13.97 2.15
N LEU A 107 4.65 -14.84 2.80
CA LEU A 107 5.79 -15.53 2.18
C LEU A 107 5.35 -16.38 0.98
N ARG A 108 4.19 -17.06 1.09
CA ARG A 108 3.68 -17.95 0.04
C ARG A 108 2.98 -17.21 -1.10
N LEU A 109 2.10 -16.26 -0.79
CA LEU A 109 1.27 -15.55 -1.77
C LEU A 109 1.99 -14.33 -2.35
N THR A 110 3.03 -13.84 -1.68
CA THR A 110 3.84 -12.69 -2.10
C THR A 110 3.04 -11.41 -2.41
N PRO A 111 2.01 -11.04 -1.61
CA PRO A 111 1.14 -9.90 -1.92
C PRO A 111 1.90 -8.57 -1.99
N TYR A 112 3.04 -8.48 -1.30
CA TYR A 112 3.92 -7.32 -1.33
C TYR A 112 4.48 -7.00 -2.72
N LYS A 113 4.51 -7.95 -3.66
CA LYS A 113 4.93 -7.70 -5.07
C LYS A 113 3.95 -6.79 -5.81
N ASN A 114 2.68 -6.80 -5.40
CA ASN A 114 1.61 -5.98 -6.00
C ASN A 114 1.62 -4.54 -5.46
N LEU A 115 2.42 -4.25 -4.43
CA LEU A 115 2.57 -2.91 -3.87
C LEU A 115 3.49 -2.01 -4.70
N VAL A 116 4.15 -2.56 -5.71
CA VAL A 116 5.04 -1.79 -6.57
C VAL A 116 4.21 -1.16 -7.69
N PRO A 117 4.19 0.19 -7.82
CA PRO A 117 3.49 0.86 -8.91
C PRO A 117 3.87 0.27 -10.27
N GLY A 118 2.90 0.12 -11.17
CA GLY A 118 3.11 -0.47 -12.50
C GLY A 118 4.12 0.31 -13.37
N SER A 119 4.34 1.59 -13.07
CA SER A 119 5.38 2.43 -13.70
C SER A 119 6.80 2.13 -13.23
N ILE A 120 6.98 1.43 -12.10
CA ILE A 120 8.28 1.14 -11.49
C ILE A 120 8.63 -0.33 -11.75
N GLN A 121 9.55 -0.56 -12.68
CA GLN A 121 10.01 -1.90 -13.09
C GLN A 121 11.52 -2.12 -12.88
N GLY A 122 12.23 -1.11 -12.36
CA GLY A 122 13.69 -1.07 -12.24
C GLY A 122 14.25 -1.70 -10.95
N PRO A 123 15.52 -1.39 -10.62
CA PRO A 123 16.21 -1.88 -9.42
C PRO A 123 15.43 -1.68 -8.11
N GLU A 124 14.62 -0.63 -8.03
CA GLU A 124 13.79 -0.30 -6.87
C GLU A 124 12.72 -1.37 -6.61
N ARG A 125 12.15 -1.95 -7.66
CA ARG A 125 11.23 -3.09 -7.55
C ARG A 125 11.95 -4.28 -6.92
N GLN A 126 13.16 -4.58 -7.38
CA GLN A 126 13.95 -5.70 -6.88
C GLN A 126 14.37 -5.46 -5.42
N LYS A 127 14.80 -4.24 -5.10
CA LYS A 127 15.11 -3.83 -3.72
C LYS A 127 13.92 -3.98 -2.80
N HIS A 128 12.74 -3.50 -3.21
CA HIS A 128 11.50 -3.67 -2.46
C HIS A 128 11.22 -5.14 -2.14
N ILE A 129 11.24 -6.00 -3.17
CA ILE A 129 10.98 -7.44 -3.04
C ILE A 129 11.99 -8.09 -2.09
N SER A 130 13.28 -7.85 -2.32
CA SER A 130 14.36 -8.45 -1.52
C SER A 130 14.33 -7.98 -0.07
N ASP A 131 14.15 -6.67 0.17
CA ASP A 131 14.04 -6.12 1.53
C ASP A 131 12.82 -6.70 2.26
N PHE A 132 11.68 -6.83 1.56
CA PHE A 132 10.46 -7.36 2.17
C PHE A 132 10.58 -8.86 2.49
N GLU A 133 11.16 -9.66 1.59
CA GLU A 133 11.45 -11.08 1.84
C GLU A 133 12.37 -11.26 3.06
N ALA A 134 13.40 -10.41 3.19
CA ALA A 134 14.27 -10.40 4.37
C ALA A 134 13.49 -10.06 5.66
N ILE A 135 12.63 -9.03 5.62
CA ILE A 135 11.78 -8.65 6.75
C ILE A 135 10.84 -9.79 7.16
N LEU A 136 10.18 -10.47 6.20
CA LEU A 136 9.31 -11.60 6.51
C LEU A 136 10.08 -12.77 7.13
N GLY A 137 11.29 -13.06 6.64
CA GLY A 137 12.16 -14.07 7.23
C GLY A 137 12.51 -13.75 8.69
N LEU A 138 12.85 -12.49 8.98
CA LEU A 138 13.12 -12.02 10.35
C LEU A 138 11.88 -12.09 11.23
N LEU A 139 10.72 -11.62 10.74
CA LEU A 139 9.47 -11.65 11.48
C LEU A 139 8.98 -13.07 11.77
N LYS A 140 9.18 -14.01 10.84
CA LYS A 140 8.89 -15.43 11.06
C LYS A 140 9.68 -15.97 12.25
N ASN A 141 10.96 -15.62 12.35
CA ASN A 141 11.78 -16.02 13.50
C ASN A 141 11.30 -15.35 14.80
N VAL A 142 10.98 -14.05 14.77
CA VAL A 142 10.48 -13.31 15.95
C VAL A 142 9.18 -13.91 16.48
N TYR A 143 8.18 -14.12 15.62
CA TYR A 143 6.88 -14.64 16.04
C TYR A 143 6.88 -16.14 16.30
N GLY A 144 7.69 -16.91 15.56
CA GLY A 144 7.89 -18.34 15.80
C GLY A 144 8.61 -18.64 17.10
N VAL A 145 9.55 -17.79 17.53
CA VAL A 145 10.20 -17.90 18.86
C VAL A 145 9.27 -17.43 19.98
N ALA A 146 8.40 -16.44 19.73
CA ALA A 146 7.47 -15.90 20.71
C ALA A 146 6.23 -16.78 20.98
N SER A 147 6.01 -17.84 20.19
CA SER A 147 4.97 -18.86 20.46
C SER A 147 5.61 -20.14 20.99
N PRO A 148 5.99 -20.23 22.28
CA PRO A 148 6.20 -21.52 22.89
C PRO A 148 4.84 -22.24 22.89
N HIS A 149 4.81 -23.43 22.30
CA HIS A 149 3.74 -24.41 22.34
C HIS A 149 2.75 -24.19 23.50
N LEU A 150 1.50 -23.83 23.18
CA LEU A 150 0.37 -24.08 24.07
C LEU A 150 0.07 -25.57 23.96
N ASP A 151 0.82 -26.38 24.70
CA ASP A 151 0.43 -27.74 25.00
C ASP A 151 -0.70 -27.68 26.04
N ALA A 152 -1.93 -27.99 25.61
CA ALA A 152 -3.06 -28.37 26.46
C ALA A 152 -3.99 -29.34 25.70
#